data_AF-A0A0G4L1F7-F1
#
_entry.id   AF-A0A0G4L1F7-F1
#
_cell.length_a   1.000
_cell.length_b   1.000
_cell.length_c   1.000
_cell.angle_alpha   90.00
_cell.angle_beta   90.00
_cell.angle_gamma   90.00
#
_symmetry.space_group_name_H-M   'P 1'
#
loop_
_entity.id
_entity.type
_entity.pdbx_description
1 polymer ?
#
loop_
_entity_poly.entity_id
_entity_poly.type
_entity_poly.pdbx_seq_one_letter_code
_entity_poly.pdbx_strand_id
1 'polypeptide(L)'
;MSNSPETLQSLAAKVTELSASFTKFLEQNKIPHPTFEADSPTSYEGITPEAFVLRQKLLDSLQDMWYLAQGPSESIFNYVHNYSYLAY
;
A
#
# COMPACT_ATOMS: atom_id res chain seq x y z
N MET A 1 -21.84 12.58 3.97
CA MET A 1 -20.40 12.83 3.88
C MET A 1 -20.13 13.32 2.47
N SER A 2 -19.70 14.56 2.24
CA SER A 2 -19.27 14.95 0.89
C SER A 2 -17.91 14.28 0.64
N ASN A 3 -17.90 13.21 -0.15
CA ASN A 3 -16.66 12.65 -0.68
C ASN A 3 -16.10 13.66 -1.68
N SER A 4 -15.29 14.59 -1.18
CA SER A 4 -14.42 15.36 -2.07
C SER A 4 -13.54 14.34 -2.79
N PRO A 5 -13.39 14.42 -4.12
CA PRO A 5 -12.59 13.47 -4.87
C PRO A 5 -11.18 13.41 -4.30
N GLU A 6 -10.63 12.20 -4.17
CA GLU A 6 -9.26 12.05 -3.70
C GLU A 6 -8.29 12.71 -4.70
N THR A 7 -7.32 13.42 -4.16
CA THR A 7 -6.25 14.11 -4.91
C THR A 7 -4.92 13.44 -4.59
N LEU A 8 -3.89 13.67 -5.43
CA LEU A 8 -2.54 13.17 -5.13
C LEU A 8 -2.03 13.67 -3.77
N GLN A 9 -2.34 14.92 -3.41
CA GLN A 9 -1.94 15.51 -2.14
C GLN A 9 -2.65 14.86 -0.95
N SER A 10 -3.96 14.64 -1.04
CA SER A 10 -4.70 13.96 0.04
C SER A 10 -4.28 12.50 0.20
N LEU A 11 -4.03 11.80 -0.91
CA LEU A 11 -3.51 10.44 -0.92
C LEU A 11 -2.11 10.35 -0.30
N ALA A 12 -1.20 11.26 -0.65
CA ALA A 12 0.14 11.31 -0.06
C ALA A 12 0.11 11.52 1.46
N ALA A 13 -0.77 12.39 1.95
CA ALA A 13 -0.95 12.61 3.38
C ALA A 13 -1.45 11.34 4.09
N LYS A 14 -2.44 10.66 3.50
CA LYS A 14 -3.00 9.40 4.02
C LYS A 14 -1.98 8.26 4.01
N VAL A 15 -1.19 8.13 2.94
CA VAL A 15 -0.08 7.16 2.87
C VAL A 15 0.93 7.42 3.99
N THR A 16 1.28 8.68 4.24
CA THR A 16 2.21 9.06 5.33
C THR A 16 1.65 8.64 6.70
N GLU A 17 0.39 8.97 6.98
CA GLU A 17 -0.29 8.62 8.24
C GLU A 17 -0.37 7.11 8.45
N LEU A 18 -0.82 6.36 7.44
CA LEU A 18 -0.99 4.91 7.51
C LEU A 18 0.36 4.20 7.60
N SER A 19 1.39 4.69 6.89
CA SER A 19 2.76 4.14 6.97
C SER A 19 3.34 4.30 8.37
N ALA A 20 3.20 5.49 8.97
CA ALA A 20 3.67 5.73 10.34
C ALA A 20 2.91 4.85 11.35
N SER A 21 1.60 4.73 11.20
CA SER A 21 0.75 3.91 12.07
C SER A 21 1.10 2.43 11.99
N PHE A 22 1.30 1.90 10.77
CA PHE A 22 1.66 0.50 10.57
C PHE A 22 3.07 0.20 11.08
N THR A 23 4.03 1.08 10.81
CA THR A 23 5.42 0.97 11.33
C THR A 23 5.43 0.91 12.85
N LYS A 24 4.70 1.83 13.51
CA LYS A 24 4.58 1.85 14.97
C LYS A 24 3.97 0.56 15.52
N PHE A 25 2.96 -0.01 14.85
CA PHE A 25 2.38 -1.28 15.26
C PHE A 25 3.41 -2.41 15.23
N LEU A 26 4.23 -2.50 14.17
CA LEU A 26 5.26 -3.53 14.04
C LEU A 26 6.29 -3.41 15.17
N GLU A 27 6.79 -2.20 15.44
CA GLU A 27 7.73 -1.92 16.52
C GLU A 27 7.20 -2.33 17.89
N GLN A 28 5.96 -1.92 18.21
CA GLN A 28 5.32 -2.20 19.49
C GLN A 28 5.12 -3.70 19.74
N ASN A 29 4.89 -4.47 18.67
CA ASN A 29 4.67 -5.91 18.74
C ASN A 29 5.94 -6.72 18.44
N LYS A 30 7.10 -6.06 18.27
CA LYS A 30 8.39 -6.68 17.92
C LYS A 30 8.31 -7.55 16.67
N ILE A 31 7.46 -7.16 15.71
CA ILE A 31 7.34 -7.83 14.41
C ILE A 31 8.46 -7.29 13.52
N PRO A 32 9.32 -8.14 12.94
CA PRO A 32 10.39 -7.70 12.05
C PRO A 32 9.86 -6.91 10.85
N HIS A 33 10.56 -5.84 10.47
CA HIS A 33 10.21 -5.04 9.30
C HIS A 33 10.73 -5.74 8.03
N PRO A 34 9.88 -5.99 7.03
CA PRO A 34 10.36 -6.36 5.72
C PRO A 34 11.16 -5.23 5.08
N THR A 35 12.10 -5.64 4.25
CA THR A 35 13.11 -4.87 3.54
C THR A 35 13.28 -5.52 2.16
N PHE A 36 14.05 -4.89 1.27
CA PHE A 36 14.41 -5.50 -0.02
C PHE A 36 15.73 -6.28 0.03
N GLU A 37 16.26 -6.54 1.24
CA GLU A 37 17.50 -7.31 1.44
C GLU A 37 17.24 -8.82 1.42
N ALA A 38 18.28 -9.61 1.16
CA ALA A 38 18.15 -11.06 0.99
C ALA A 38 17.71 -11.82 2.26
N ASP A 39 17.97 -11.25 3.44
CA ASP A 39 17.63 -11.82 4.75
C ASP A 39 16.29 -11.33 5.31
N SER A 40 15.51 -10.63 4.50
CA SER A 40 14.24 -10.04 4.92
C SER A 40 13.20 -11.10 5.32
N PRO A 41 12.34 -10.83 6.32
CA PRO A 41 11.17 -11.66 6.58
C PRO A 41 10.26 -11.74 5.33
N THR A 42 9.85 -12.95 4.96
CA THR A 42 8.99 -13.19 3.78
C THR A 42 7.52 -12.85 4.01
N SER A 43 7.11 -12.70 5.28
CA SER A 43 5.74 -12.41 5.68
C SER A 43 5.66 -11.67 7.01
N TYR A 44 4.56 -10.94 7.21
CA TYR A 44 4.21 -10.32 8.48
C TYR A 44 3.56 -11.35 9.42
N GLU A 45 4.35 -12.22 10.02
CA GLU A 45 3.87 -13.16 11.04
C GLU A 45 3.47 -12.42 12.33
N GLY A 46 2.41 -12.88 13.00
CA GLY A 46 1.97 -12.32 14.29
C GLY A 46 1.15 -11.02 14.21
N ILE A 47 0.70 -10.59 13.02
CA ILE A 47 -0.21 -9.44 12.90
C ILE A 47 -1.62 -9.78 13.42
N THR A 48 -2.25 -8.82 14.08
CA THR A 48 -3.66 -8.94 14.49
C THR A 48 -4.60 -8.62 13.32
N PRO A 49 -5.89 -8.99 13.40
CA PRO A 49 -6.88 -8.60 12.39
C PRO A 49 -6.95 -7.08 12.15
N GLU A 50 -6.79 -6.26 13.19
CA GLU A 50 -6.81 -4.81 13.09
C GLU A 50 -5.60 -4.28 12.31
N ALA A 51 -4.42 -4.85 12.58
CA ALA A 51 -3.20 -4.50 11.85
C ALA A 51 -3.24 -4.98 10.39
N PHE A 52 -3.90 -6.10 10.12
CA PHE A 52 -4.19 -6.53 8.76
C PHE A 52 -5.04 -5.48 8.02
N VAL A 53 -6.14 -5.02 8.63
CA VAL A 53 -6.99 -3.97 8.03
C VAL A 53 -6.22 -2.66 7.85
N LEU A 54 -5.37 -2.28 8.81
CA LEU A 54 -4.49 -1.11 8.69
C LEU A 54 -3.55 -1.24 7.47
N ARG A 55 -2.95 -2.42 7.28
CA ARG A 55 -2.12 -2.72 6.10
C ARG A 55 -2.94 -2.65 4.80
N GLN A 56 -4.16 -3.19 4.77
CA GLN A 56 -5.01 -3.11 3.58
C GLN A 56 -5.31 -1.65 3.19
N LYS A 57 -5.67 -0.80 4.16
CA LYS A 57 -5.90 0.64 3.90
C LYS A 57 -4.67 1.34 3.33
N LEU A 58 -3.47 0.98 3.81
CA LEU A 58 -2.22 1.51 3.29
C LEU A 58 -2.00 1.08 1.84
N LEU A 59 -2.20 -0.21 1.54
CA LEU A 59 -2.08 -0.76 0.19
C LEU A 59 -3.08 -0.12 -0.77
N ASP A 60 -4.34 0.03 -0.37
CA ASP A 60 -5.38 0.68 -1.17
C ASP A 60 -4.99 2.14 -1.48
N SER A 61 -4.53 2.90 -0.48
CA SER A 61 -4.12 4.31 -0.68
C SER A 61 -2.89 4.43 -1.58
N LEU A 62 -1.93 3.52 -1.49
CA LEU A 62 -0.78 3.46 -2.39
C LEU A 62 -1.23 3.15 -3.83
N GLN A 63 -2.18 2.22 -3.99
CA GLN A 63 -2.71 1.81 -5.28
C GLN A 63 -3.52 2.92 -5.95
N ASP A 64 -4.36 3.62 -5.19
CA ASP A 64 -5.12 4.79 -5.66
C ASP A 64 -4.18 5.91 -6.10
N MET A 65 -3.13 6.18 -5.33
CA MET A 65 -2.10 7.15 -5.68
C MET A 65 -1.36 6.76 -6.96
N TRP A 66 -1.01 5.48 -7.11
CA TRP A 66 -0.39 4.94 -8.32
C TRP A 66 -1.29 5.10 -9.55
N TYR A 67 -2.59 4.80 -9.45
CA TYR A 67 -3.52 4.98 -10.56
C TYR A 67 -3.74 6.45 -10.92
N LEU A 68 -3.93 7.31 -9.91
CA LEU A 68 -4.16 8.73 -10.15
C LEU A 68 -2.94 9.42 -10.75
N ALA A 69 -1.72 9.00 -10.37
CA ALA A 69 -0.48 9.54 -10.92
C ALA A 69 -0.26 9.17 -12.40
N GLN A 70 -0.75 8.00 -12.83
CA GLN A 70 -0.70 7.59 -14.24
C GLN A 70 -1.74 8.31 -15.09
N GLY A 71 -2.91 8.60 -14.51
CA GLY A 71 -4.07 9.06 -15.26
C GLY A 71 -4.94 7.88 -15.77
N PRO A 72 -6.18 8.16 -16.20
CA PRO A 72 -7.21 7.15 -16.43
C PRO A 72 -6.95 6.21 -17.62
N SER A 73 -6.28 6.68 -18.69
CA SER A 73 -6.03 5.85 -19.88
C SER A 73 -4.87 4.89 -19.61
N GLU A 74 -3.76 5.44 -19.11
CA GLU A 74 -2.51 4.72 -18.86
C GLU A 74 -2.67 3.70 -17.72
N SER A 75 -3.42 4.03 -16.66
CA SER A 75 -3.69 3.09 -15.57
C SER A 75 -4.45 1.85 -16.03
N ILE A 76 -5.43 1.99 -16.92
CA ILE A 76 -6.17 0.86 -17.51
C ILE A 76 -5.26 0.03 -18.42
N PHE A 77 -4.51 0.70 -19.31
CA PHE A 77 -3.57 0.01 -20.19
C PHE A 77 -2.53 -0.78 -19.40
N ASN A 78 -1.87 -0.15 -18.42
CA ASN A 78 -0.83 -0.78 -17.61
C ASN A 78 -1.36 -1.90 -16.72
N TYR A 79 -2.60 -1.78 -16.19
CA TYR A 79 -3.23 -2.85 -15.43
C TYR A 79 -3.34 -4.14 -16.25
N VAL A 80 -3.78 -4.05 -17.51
CA VAL A 80 -3.92 -5.21 -18.40
C VAL A 80 -2.56 -5.65 -18.96
N HIS A 81 -1.70 -4.71 -19.34
CA HIS A 81 -0.44 -4.99 -20.01
C HIS A 81 0.62 -5.59 -19.07
N ASN A 82 0.78 -5.07 -17.86
CA ASN A 82 1.79 -5.57 -16.91
C ASN A 82 1.45 -6.97 -16.37
N TYR A 83 0.17 -7.30 -16.24
CA TYR A 83 -0.25 -8.65 -15.89
C TYR A 83 0.11 -9.68 -16.97
N SER A 84 0.18 -9.27 -18.25
CA SER A 84 0.49 -10.18 -19.36
C SER A 84 1.97 -10.60 -19.43
N TYR A 85 2.88 -9.87 -18.76
CA TYR A 85 4.32 -10.20 -18.72
C TYR A 85 4.71 -11.22 -17.65
N LEU A 86 3.83 -11.54 -16.69
CA LEU A 86 4.08 -12.56 -15.65
C LEU A 86 3.44 -13.92 -15.99
N ALA A 87 2.83 -14.06 -17.17
CA ALA A 87 2.11 -15.26 -17.60
C ALA A 87 2.86 -16.12 -18.63
N TYR A 88 4.17 -15.89 -18.84
CA TYR A 88 5.03 -16.69 -19.73
C TYR A 88 6.30 -17.14 -19.03
#